data_AF-A0A2R6DY68-F1
#
_entry.id   AF-A0A2R6DY68-F1
#
_cell.length_a   1.000
_cell.length_b   1.000
_cell.length_c   1.000
_cell.angle_alpha   90.00
_cell.angle_beta   90.00
_cell.angle_gamma   90.00
#
_symmetry.space_group_name_H-M   'P 1'
#
loop_
_entity.id
_entity.type
_entity.pdbx_description
1 polymer ?
#
loop_
_entity_poly.entity_id
_entity_poly.type
_entity_poly.pdbx_seq_one_letter_code
_entity_poly.pdbx_strand_id
1 'polypeptide(L)'
;MPDADLHPDGADLPPVPDPPDSLDAGPVTQYASDYELAWAWREATHLFDSPLVEVFVDGAFEARREGGSAVLARSLVVPHGRVQFDVGADSPGYFDEASYAVAYLVTDAGAWRAAKPRPVGADIPSLDPHREGRLVHCF
;
A
#
# COMPACT_ATOMS: atom_id res chain seq x y z
N MET A 1 6.07 16.86 -19.59
CA MET A 1 5.07 16.73 -18.51
C MET A 1 5.00 15.25 -18.21
N PRO A 2 5.10 14.77 -16.96
CA PRO A 2 5.00 13.35 -16.73
C PRO A 2 3.58 12.90 -17.09
N ASP A 3 3.51 11.82 -17.86
CA ASP A 3 2.28 11.16 -18.24
C ASP A 3 1.55 10.75 -16.97
N ALA A 4 0.43 11.40 -16.68
CA ALA A 4 -0.57 10.81 -15.81
C ALA A 4 -1.05 9.55 -16.55
N ASP A 5 -0.69 8.37 -16.06
CA ASP A 5 -1.29 7.13 -16.51
C ASP A 5 -2.81 7.25 -16.26
N LEU A 6 -3.52 7.68 -17.30
CA LEU A 6 -4.97 7.77 -17.30
C LEU A 6 -5.49 6.34 -17.28
N HIS A 7 -5.80 5.87 -16.06
CA HIS A 7 -6.58 4.67 -15.87
C HIS A 7 -7.87 4.77 -16.69
N PRO A 8 -8.36 3.69 -17.33
CA PRO A 8 -9.58 3.72 -18.14
C PRO A 8 -10.84 4.23 -17.41
N ASP A 9 -10.80 4.34 -16.08
CA ASP A 9 -11.96 4.62 -15.22
C ASP A 9 -12.11 6.08 -14.75
N GLY A 10 -11.20 6.99 -15.12
CA GLY A 10 -11.34 8.42 -14.80
C GLY A 10 -11.24 8.79 -13.30
N ALA A 11 -10.94 7.84 -12.41
CA ALA A 11 -10.55 8.12 -11.04
C ALA A 11 -9.06 8.47 -10.99
N ASP A 12 -8.71 9.60 -10.38
CA ASP A 12 -7.32 9.97 -10.13
C ASP A 12 -6.74 8.97 -9.13
N LEU A 13 -5.89 8.06 -9.61
CA LEU A 13 -5.16 7.13 -8.75
C LEU A 13 -4.33 7.93 -7.74
N PRO A 14 -4.30 7.55 -6.45
CA PRO A 14 -3.39 8.17 -5.51
C PRO A 14 -1.95 8.09 -6.05
N PRO A 15 -1.22 9.22 -6.05
CA PRO A 15 0.15 9.24 -6.51
C PRO A 15 0.98 8.31 -5.61
N VAL A 16 2.01 7.70 -6.18
CA VAL A 16 3.02 7.03 -5.35
C VAL A 16 3.68 8.12 -4.50
N PRO A 17 3.74 7.99 -3.17
CA PRO A 17 4.32 9.03 -2.33
C PRO A 17 5.81 9.18 -2.62
N ASP A 18 6.28 10.43 -2.49
CA ASP A 18 7.70 10.72 -2.50
C ASP A 18 8.40 10.08 -1.29
N PRO A 19 9.73 9.84 -1.38
CA PRO A 19 10.53 9.39 -0.25
C PRO A 19 10.36 10.25 0.99
N PRO A 20 10.40 9.68 2.22
CA PRO A 20 10.35 10.51 3.42
C PRO A 20 11.63 11.34 3.53
N ASP A 21 11.48 12.62 3.89
CA ASP A 21 12.60 13.56 4.06
C ASP A 21 13.55 13.18 5.21
N SER A 22 13.13 12.28 6.11
CA SER A 22 13.95 11.77 7.21
C SER A 22 13.67 10.31 7.55
N LEU A 23 14.68 9.65 8.11
CA LEU A 23 14.59 8.28 8.66
C LEU A 23 14.09 8.28 10.13
N ASP A 24 13.03 9.04 10.37
CA ASP A 24 12.31 9.05 11.64
C ASP A 24 11.06 8.17 11.55
N ALA A 25 10.62 7.65 12.70
CA ALA A 25 9.50 6.72 12.76
C ALA A 25 8.20 7.30 12.16
N GLY A 26 7.90 8.57 12.45
CA GLY A 26 6.69 9.24 11.96
C GLY A 26 6.64 9.36 10.42
N PRO A 27 7.63 10.03 9.79
CA PRO A 27 7.71 10.14 8.33
C PRO A 27 7.71 8.79 7.62
N VAL A 28 8.41 7.78 8.15
CA VAL A 28 8.44 6.44 7.53
C VAL A 28 7.10 5.71 7.67
N THR A 29 6.41 5.84 8.80
CA THR A 29 5.04 5.34 8.98
C THR A 29 4.07 6.00 8.00
N GLN A 30 4.18 7.32 7.79
CA GLN A 30 3.34 8.05 6.85
C GLN A 30 3.60 7.60 5.40
N TYR A 31 4.87 7.54 5.00
CA TYR A 31 5.29 7.02 3.69
C TYR A 31 4.73 5.62 3.43
N ALA A 32 4.84 4.70 4.40
CA ALA A 32 4.33 3.34 4.26
C ALA A 32 2.79 3.30 4.12
N SER A 33 2.08 4.14 4.87
CA SER A 33 0.61 4.24 4.82
C SER A 33 0.14 4.77 3.46
N ASP A 34 0.75 5.87 2.99
CA ASP A 34 0.39 6.48 1.71
C ASP A 34 0.74 5.56 0.54
N TYR A 35 1.87 4.87 0.62
CA TYR A 35 2.27 3.90 -0.41
C TYR A 35 1.30 2.73 -0.45
N GLU A 36 0.91 2.16 0.70
CA GLU A 36 -0.05 1.05 0.71
C GLU A 36 -1.41 1.45 0.14
N LEU A 37 -1.89 2.66 0.43
CA LEU A 37 -3.13 3.15 -0.17
C LEU A 37 -3.00 3.23 -1.71
N ALA A 38 -1.90 3.81 -2.19
CA ALA A 38 -1.60 3.90 -3.61
C ALA A 38 -1.44 2.51 -4.28
N TRP A 39 -0.86 1.55 -3.56
CA TRP A 39 -0.72 0.16 -4.00
C TRP A 39 -2.07 -0.56 -4.05
N ALA A 40 -2.87 -0.47 -2.99
CA ALA A 40 -4.19 -1.10 -2.89
C ALA A 40 -5.15 -0.61 -3.98
N TRP A 41 -5.13 0.70 -4.28
CA TRP A 41 -5.87 1.25 -5.42
C TRP A 41 -5.48 0.57 -6.74
N ARG A 42 -4.18 0.43 -7.03
CA ARG A 42 -3.66 -0.18 -8.26
C ARG A 42 -3.97 -1.69 -8.33
N GLU A 43 -3.89 -2.40 -7.22
CA GLU A 43 -4.26 -3.83 -7.21
C GLU A 43 -5.77 -4.00 -7.40
N ALA A 44 -6.60 -3.20 -6.73
CA ALA A 44 -8.05 -3.24 -6.90
C ALA A 44 -8.47 -2.93 -8.35
N THR A 45 -7.78 -2.02 -9.04
CA THR A 45 -8.05 -1.76 -10.46
C THR A 45 -7.76 -2.96 -11.37
N HIS A 46 -6.88 -3.87 -10.96
CA HIS A 46 -6.63 -5.11 -11.70
C HIS A 46 -7.66 -6.21 -11.41
N LEU A 47 -8.44 -6.07 -10.33
CA LEU A 47 -9.43 -7.07 -9.92
C LEU A 47 -10.81 -6.84 -10.55
N PHE A 48 -11.13 -5.60 -10.91
CA PHE A 48 -12.45 -5.22 -11.40
C PHE A 48 -12.37 -4.56 -12.77
N ASP A 49 -13.19 -5.02 -13.72
CA ASP A 49 -13.41 -4.36 -15.01
C ASP A 49 -14.36 -3.13 -14.89
N SER A 50 -14.50 -2.58 -13.68
CA SER A 50 -15.48 -1.56 -13.31
C SER A 50 -14.82 -0.44 -12.51
N PRO A 51 -15.28 0.82 -12.66
CA PRO A 51 -14.68 1.95 -11.95
C PRO A 51 -14.68 1.77 -10.44
N LEU A 52 -13.52 1.96 -9.83
CA LEU A 52 -13.40 2.12 -8.40
C LEU A 52 -13.91 3.50 -7.99
N VAL A 53 -14.68 3.53 -6.90
CA VAL A 53 -15.24 4.77 -6.32
C VAL A 53 -14.41 5.20 -5.11
N GLU A 54 -14.08 4.25 -4.24
CA GLU A 54 -13.30 4.47 -3.03
C GLU A 54 -12.47 3.23 -2.73
N VAL A 55 -11.25 3.41 -2.20
CA VAL A 55 -10.46 2.34 -1.60
C VAL A 55 -9.86 2.86 -0.31
N PHE A 56 -9.90 2.02 0.71
CA PHE A 56 -9.37 2.25 2.04
C PHE A 56 -8.44 1.10 2.41
N VAL A 57 -7.48 1.42 3.27
CA VAL A 57 -6.54 0.46 3.85
C VAL A 57 -6.67 0.57 5.35
N ASP A 58 -7.29 -0.44 5.97
CA ASP A 58 -7.29 -0.55 7.42
C ASP A 58 -5.96 -1.16 7.87
N GLY A 59 -5.19 -0.38 8.63
CA GLY A 59 -3.92 -0.81 9.18
C GLY A 59 -3.29 0.27 10.05
N ALA A 60 -2.56 -0.15 11.08
CA ALA A 60 -1.73 0.75 11.88
C ALA A 60 -0.27 0.36 11.66
N PHE A 61 0.51 1.26 11.08
CA PHE A 61 1.93 1.02 10.83
C PHE A 61 2.76 1.29 12.08
N GLU A 62 3.50 0.27 12.51
CA GLU A 62 4.52 0.39 13.56
C GLU A 62 5.89 0.54 12.92
N ALA A 63 6.58 1.65 13.18
CA ALA A 63 7.95 1.86 12.74
C ALA A 63 8.96 1.61 13.86
N ARG A 64 10.06 0.93 13.52
CA ARG A 64 11.20 0.67 14.38
C ARG A 64 12.49 0.92 13.63
N ARG A 65 13.45 1.58 14.27
CA ARG A 65 14.80 1.75 13.72
C ARG A 65 15.55 0.41 13.68
N GLU A 66 16.14 0.10 12.53
CA GLU A 66 17.01 -1.05 12.31
C GLU A 66 18.44 -0.56 12.04
N GLY A 67 19.33 -0.74 13.01
CA GLY A 67 20.69 -0.22 12.93
C GLY A 67 20.74 1.32 12.89
N GLY A 68 21.77 1.86 12.22
CA GLY A 68 22.02 3.31 12.17
C GLY A 68 21.40 4.05 10.98
N SER A 69 20.98 3.33 9.94
CA SER A 69 20.65 3.90 8.62
C SER A 69 19.38 3.31 7.99
N ALA A 70 18.55 2.62 8.77
CA ALA A 70 17.31 2.04 8.27
C ALA A 70 16.17 2.14 9.28
N VAL A 71 14.94 2.21 8.78
CA VAL A 71 13.71 2.13 9.55
C VAL A 71 12.79 1.11 8.90
N LEU A 72 12.37 0.14 9.70
CA LEU A 72 11.39 -0.87 9.34
C LEU A 72 10.01 -0.41 9.81
N ALA A 73 9.06 -0.21 8.90
CA ALA A 73 7.65 -0.03 9.19
C ALA A 73 6.87 -1.28 8.80
N ARG A 74 5.95 -1.73 9.66
CA ARG A 74 5.15 -2.93 9.40
C ARG A 74 3.70 -2.74 9.79
N SER A 75 2.81 -3.42 9.09
CA SER A 75 1.40 -3.46 9.45
C SER A 75 0.73 -4.76 9.04
N LEU A 76 -0.44 -4.99 9.62
CA LEU A 76 -1.45 -5.88 9.07
C LEU A 76 -2.47 -5.01 8.36
N VAL A 77 -2.65 -5.25 7.06
CA VAL A 77 -3.48 -4.44 6.18
C VAL A 77 -4.72 -5.22 5.74
N VAL A 78 -5.86 -4.54 5.68
CA VAL A 78 -7.11 -5.01 5.08
C VAL A 78 -7.61 -3.98 4.06
N PRO A 79 -7.38 -4.20 2.75
CA PRO A 79 -7.94 -3.35 1.71
C PRO A 79 -9.44 -3.60 1.56
N HIS A 80 -10.20 -2.52 1.41
CA HIS A 80 -11.63 -2.59 1.15
C HIS A 80 -12.11 -1.31 0.46
N GLY A 81 -13.30 -1.32 -0.11
CA GLY A 81 -13.75 -0.16 -0.86
C GLY A 81 -15.08 -0.32 -1.58
N ARG A 82 -15.28 0.55 -2.56
CA ARG A 82 -16.49 0.63 -3.38
C ARG A 82 -16.18 0.57 -4.86
N VAL A 83 -16.98 -0.19 -5.59
CA VAL A 83 -16.87 -0.41 -7.04
C VAL A 83 -18.21 -0.21 -7.73
N GLN A 84 -18.21 0.45 -8.88
CA GLN A 84 -19.40 0.75 -9.67
C GLN A 84 -19.65 -0.35 -10.72
N PHE A 85 -20.34 -1.42 -10.34
CA PHE A 85 -20.60 -2.56 -11.23
C PHE A 85 -21.46 -2.23 -12.46
N ASP A 86 -22.41 -1.29 -12.35
CA ASP A 86 -23.30 -0.88 -13.45
C ASP A 86 -23.28 0.65 -13.64
N VAL A 87 -23.06 1.11 -14.87
CA VAL A 87 -23.06 2.54 -15.21
C VAL A 87 -24.47 3.11 -15.02
N GLY A 88 -24.64 4.04 -14.07
CA GLY A 88 -25.90 4.70 -13.77
C GLY A 88 -26.70 4.10 -12.61
N ALA A 89 -26.16 3.09 -11.91
CA ALA A 89 -26.74 2.64 -10.65
C ALA A 89 -26.41 3.62 -9.51
N ASP A 90 -27.42 3.97 -8.71
CA ASP A 90 -27.32 4.94 -7.61
C ASP A 90 -26.56 4.41 -6.38
N SER A 91 -26.08 3.16 -6.41
CA SER A 91 -25.45 2.50 -5.25
C SER A 91 -24.27 1.63 -5.68
N PRO A 92 -23.03 2.07 -5.43
CA PRO A 92 -21.84 1.26 -5.62
C PRO A 92 -21.87 0.00 -4.75
N GLY A 93 -21.31 -1.10 -5.26
CA GLY A 93 -21.09 -2.32 -4.49
C GLY A 93 -19.87 -2.20 -3.57
N TYR A 94 -19.81 -3.03 -2.54
CA TYR A 94 -18.70 -3.08 -1.59
C TYR A 94 -17.79 -4.28 -1.88
N PHE A 95 -16.48 -4.11 -1.72
CA PHE A 95 -15.52 -5.20 -1.74
C PHE A 95 -14.65 -5.20 -0.49
N ASP A 96 -14.20 -6.39 -0.09
CA ASP A 96 -13.29 -6.64 1.01
C ASP A 96 -12.25 -7.66 0.56
N GLU A 97 -10.97 -7.34 0.73
CA GLU A 97 -9.87 -8.21 0.34
C GLU A 97 -9.33 -9.02 1.52
N ALA A 98 -8.59 -10.10 1.20
CA ALA A 98 -7.94 -10.89 2.22
C ALA A 98 -6.86 -10.06 2.93
N SER A 99 -6.86 -10.08 4.27
CA SER A 99 -5.84 -9.42 5.07
C SER A 99 -4.43 -9.92 4.73
N TYR A 100 -3.45 -9.03 4.70
CA TYR A 100 -2.05 -9.39 4.48
C TYR A 100 -1.10 -8.63 5.41
N ALA A 101 0.00 -9.27 5.76
CA ALA A 101 1.08 -8.60 6.44
C ALA A 101 1.94 -7.87 5.42
N VAL A 102 2.40 -6.67 5.79
CA VAL A 102 3.29 -5.87 4.96
C VAL A 102 4.39 -5.24 5.79
N ALA A 103 5.57 -5.12 5.19
CA ALA A 103 6.72 -4.48 5.78
C ALA A 103 7.48 -3.64 4.74
N TYR A 104 7.88 -2.47 5.18
CA TYR A 104 8.67 -1.48 4.47
C TYR A 104 9.98 -1.28 5.19
N LEU A 105 11.08 -1.44 4.46
CA LEU A 105 12.38 -1.00 4.95
C LEU A 105 12.79 0.24 4.17
N VAL A 106 12.94 1.35 4.88
CA VAL A 106 13.39 2.62 4.31
C VAL A 106 14.81 2.91 4.79
N THR A 107 15.68 3.25 3.85
CA THR A 107 17.11 3.56 4.07
C THR A 107 17.46 4.90 3.44
N ASP A 108 18.72 5.31 3.46
CA ASP A 108 19.20 6.46 2.69
C ASP A 108 19.29 6.19 1.17
N ALA A 109 19.36 4.93 0.75
CA ALA A 109 19.51 4.53 -0.64
C ALA A 109 18.18 4.20 -1.36
N GLY A 110 17.11 3.96 -0.59
CA GLY A 110 15.82 3.57 -1.15
C GLY A 110 14.87 2.93 -0.14
N ALA A 111 13.75 2.45 -0.68
CA ALA A 111 12.68 1.77 0.07
C ALA A 111 12.35 0.40 -0.54
N TRP A 112 12.25 -0.63 0.31
CA TRP A 112 11.87 -1.99 -0.07
C TRP A 112 10.54 -2.36 0.57
N ARG A 113 9.68 -3.04 -0.19
CA ARG A 113 8.38 -3.54 0.25
C ARG A 113 8.32 -5.06 0.18
N ALA A 114 7.97 -5.71 1.28
CA ALA A 114 7.62 -7.12 1.33
C ALA A 114 6.18 -7.28 1.83
N ALA A 115 5.39 -8.14 1.19
CA ALA A 115 4.02 -8.45 1.60
C ALA A 115 3.74 -9.94 1.48
N LYS A 116 2.95 -10.49 2.40
CA LYS A 116 2.48 -11.89 2.36
C LYS A 116 1.03 -11.98 2.83
N PRO A 117 0.19 -12.80 2.17
CA PRO A 117 -1.15 -13.09 2.66
C PRO A 117 -1.10 -13.56 4.12
N ARG A 118 -2.05 -13.10 4.94
CA ARG A 118 -2.24 -13.61 6.29
C ARG A 118 -3.38 -14.64 6.29
N PRO A 119 -3.11 -15.93 6.54
CA PRO A 119 -4.16 -16.92 6.73
C PRO A 119 -5.05 -16.55 7.92
N VAL A 120 -6.35 -16.77 7.80
CA VAL A 120 -7.30 -16.54 8.89
C VAL A 120 -6.90 -17.36 10.12
N GLY A 121 -6.75 -16.70 11.28
CA GLY A 121 -6.37 -17.33 12.54
C GLY A 121 -4.86 -17.57 12.72
N ALA A 122 -4.01 -17.12 11.79
CA ALA A 122 -2.56 -17.18 11.94
C ALA A 122 -1.98 -15.91 12.57
N ASP A 123 -0.82 -16.08 13.22
CA ASP A 123 0.03 -14.98 13.66
C ASP A 123 0.52 -14.17 12.45
N ILE A 124 0.85 -12.90 12.68
CA ILE A 124 1.43 -12.03 11.64
C ILE A 124 2.80 -12.60 11.27
N PRO A 125 3.03 -13.03 10.01
CA PRO A 125 4.32 -13.55 9.60
C PRO A 125 5.39 -12.47 9.77
N SER A 126 6.57 -12.87 10.25
CA SER A 126 7.74 -12.01 10.12
C SER A 126 8.04 -11.83 8.64
N LEU A 127 8.24 -10.58 8.23
CA LEU A 127 8.66 -10.20 6.90
C LEU A 127 10.06 -9.60 6.99
N ASP A 128 10.93 -10.02 6.09
CA ASP A 128 12.26 -9.45 5.96
C ASP A 128 12.34 -8.73 4.60
N PRO A 129 12.09 -7.41 4.54
CA PRO A 129 12.11 -6.67 3.27
C PRO A 129 13.48 -6.66 2.59
N HIS A 130 14.58 -6.90 3.31
CA HIS A 130 15.91 -7.00 2.68
C HIS A 130 16.02 -8.26 1.80
N ARG A 131 15.43 -9.37 2.24
CA ARG A 131 15.56 -10.67 1.57
C ARG A 131 14.38 -11.01 0.68
N GLU A 132 13.19 -10.62 1.12
CA GLU A 132 11.91 -11.02 0.53
C GLU A 132 11.23 -9.86 -0.19
N GLY A 133 11.70 -8.63 0.03
CA GLY A 133 11.10 -7.43 -0.49
C GLY A 133 11.58 -7.07 -1.90
N ARG A 134 10.78 -6.23 -2.56
CA ARG A 134 11.11 -5.59 -3.83
C ARG A 134 11.43 -4.13 -3.58
N LEU A 135 12.45 -3.61 -4.26
CA LEU A 135 12.76 -2.19 -4.28
C LEU A 135 11.60 -1.44 -4.93
N VAL A 136 10.98 -0.53 -4.19
CA VAL A 136 9.83 0.27 -4.65
C VAL A 136 10.22 1.70 -5.00
N HIS A 137 11.32 2.20 -4.44
CA HIS A 137 11.83 3.54 -4.72
C HIS A 137 13.36 3.60 -4.53
N CYS A 138 14.08 4.27 -5.43
CA CYS A 138 15.52 4.58 -5.31
C CYS A 138 15.71 6.08 -5.06
N PHE A 139 16.57 6.46 -4.12
CA PHE A 139 16.81 7.86 -3.75
C PHE A 139 18.03 8.45 -4.47
#